data_AF-A0A2G6B7L5-F1
#
_entry.id   AF-A0A2G6B7L5-F1
#
_cell.length_a   1.000
_cell.length_b   1.000
_cell.length_c   1.000
_cell.angle_alpha   90.00
_cell.angle_beta   90.00
_cell.angle_gamma   90.00
#
_symmetry.space_group_name_H-M   'P 1'
#
loop_
_entity.id
_entity.type
_entity.pdbx_description
1 polymer ?
#
loop_
_entity_poly.entity_id
_entity_poly.type
_entity_poly.pdbx_seq_one_letter_code
_entity_poly.pdbx_strand_id
1 'polypeptide(L)'
;MKIEELKHTDWMNKNKIMALSFGLVAGLGLLAQIILQSSAVIITSVAIPFVAAILVYLFMNASTFIAKQLPYILVFLTFSISMSLILFSSANLGTIGVIYLVLVLGAVHGKMRIIGFAYALSLFALLVNNTYFVSPEVVSGSGSNLLLLHFLTALCLFLLVRQNDRVFQHVEELLALTSQKAEEEQVLFEELDVAVTKITSNLAFIQTNAARSTTSQREMLEAVNEVSSGSQHQADHIAEIAENAEQTHEAIQEIAAGLGELGDRTNDAGSKAETGTAQMTRLKESLDTFAEFFTDLNDTFGVLSSKINETNAFASSIKQITEQTNLLALNASIEAARAGEHGKGFAVVADEIRKLARLTDETLQKIDTNLVELNSTNTVAVGKLEEGLKQLTMQNHVADESSASFGMLHEVMSALQHELATFIREFEIMTGRTLTIRERTVEFAAVVQQSTAAVEELNATLTELAGEQEGMAKYISETHDEAIAIRRT
;
A
#
# COMPACT_ATOMS: atom_id res chain seq x y z
N MET A 1 23.61 63.64 11.11
CA MET A 1 23.98 64.99 10.63
C MET A 1 24.98 64.80 9.50
N LYS A 2 24.74 65.37 8.32
CA LYS A 2 25.62 65.09 7.17
C LYS A 2 26.96 65.81 7.37
N ILE A 3 28.07 65.19 6.96
CA ILE A 3 29.43 65.73 7.09
C ILE A 3 29.54 67.16 6.51
N GLU A 4 28.75 67.48 5.49
CA GLU A 4 28.67 68.82 4.90
C GLU A 4 28.08 69.90 5.84
N GLU A 5 27.10 69.54 6.68
CA GLU A 5 26.50 70.44 7.67
C GLU A 5 27.50 70.78 8.78
N LEU A 6 28.31 69.80 9.19
CA LEU A 6 29.43 69.99 10.12
C LEU A 6 30.47 70.98 9.55
N LYS A 7 30.87 70.80 8.29
CA LYS A 7 31.85 71.68 7.60
C LYS A 7 31.37 73.11 7.51
N HIS A 8 30.10 73.33 7.15
CA HIS A 8 29.52 74.66 7.06
C HIS A 8 29.48 75.35 8.43
N THR A 9 29.07 74.61 9.47
CA THR A 9 28.98 75.12 10.84
C THR A 9 30.36 75.48 11.41
N ASP A 10 31.37 74.63 11.19
CA ASP A 10 32.76 74.90 11.59
C ASP A 10 33.32 76.16 10.92
N TRP A 11 33.10 76.32 9.62
CA TRP A 11 33.52 77.51 8.88
C TRP A 11 32.92 78.80 9.46
N MET A 12 31.62 78.81 9.73
CA MET A 12 30.95 79.95 10.33
C MET A 12 31.45 80.26 11.75
N ASN A 13 31.72 79.23 12.56
CA ASN A 13 32.22 79.41 13.91
C ASN A 13 33.65 79.98 13.91
N LYS A 14 34.53 79.49 13.03
CA LYS A 14 35.89 80.03 12.84
C LYS A 14 35.87 81.50 12.42
N ASN A 15 34.96 81.86 11.52
CA ASN A 15 34.74 83.26 11.13
C ASN A 15 34.30 84.15 12.29
N LYS A 16 33.37 83.68 13.13
CA LYS A 16 32.93 84.42 14.32
C LYS A 16 34.08 84.66 15.29
N ILE A 17 34.87 83.62 15.58
CA ILE A 17 36.03 83.72 16.47
C ILE A 17 37.06 84.69 15.90
N MET A 18 37.34 84.63 14.60
CA MET A 18 38.31 85.51 13.95
C MET A 18 37.84 86.97 13.91
N ALA A 19 36.56 87.23 13.63
CA ALA A 19 35.99 88.58 13.67
C ALA A 19 35.99 89.17 15.08
N LEU A 20 35.66 88.37 16.09
CA LEU A 20 35.71 88.78 17.50
C LEU A 20 37.15 89.07 17.94
N SER A 21 38.11 88.24 17.53
CA SER A 21 39.54 88.45 17.79
C SER A 21 40.03 89.76 17.16
N PHE A 22 39.69 90.01 15.90
CA PHE A 22 40.01 91.27 15.22
C PHE A 22 39.36 92.46 15.92
N GLY A 23 38.07 92.37 16.22
CA GLY A 23 37.30 93.45 16.85
C GLY A 23 37.85 93.82 18.22
N LEU A 24 38.21 92.84 19.05
CA LEU A 24 38.79 93.07 20.37
C LEU A 24 40.15 93.77 20.24
N VAL A 25 41.02 93.27 19.36
CA VAL A 25 42.34 93.87 19.15
C VAL A 25 42.24 95.28 18.57
N ALA A 26 41.51 95.46 17.46
CA ALA A 26 41.42 96.74 16.77
C ALA A 26 40.66 97.78 17.62
N GLY A 27 39.66 97.35 18.39
CA GLY A 27 38.94 98.20 19.34
C GLY A 27 39.82 98.68 20.50
N LEU A 28 40.58 97.78 21.14
CA LEU A 28 41.56 98.16 22.16
C LEU A 28 42.68 99.04 21.57
N GLY A 29 43.14 98.73 20.35
CA GLY A 29 44.11 99.54 19.63
C GLY A 29 43.62 100.96 19.36
N LEU A 30 42.36 101.12 18.95
CA LEU A 30 41.74 102.42 18.71
C LEU A 30 41.58 103.23 20.01
N LEU A 31 41.13 102.59 21.09
CA LEU A 31 41.05 103.20 22.42
C LEU A 31 42.43 103.68 22.90
N ALA A 32 43.47 102.86 22.73
CA ALA A 32 44.83 103.23 23.09
C ALA A 32 45.31 104.47 22.34
N GLN A 33 45.03 104.58 21.02
CA GLN A 33 45.42 105.75 20.22
C GLN A 33 44.67 107.03 20.63
N ILE A 34 43.42 106.93 21.08
CA ILE A 34 42.64 108.06 21.60
C ILE A 34 43.21 108.53 22.95
N ILE A 35 43.52 107.59 23.86
CA ILE A 35 44.08 107.89 25.18
C ILE A 35 45.46 108.54 25.07
N LEU A 36 46.30 108.08 24.13
CA LEU A 36 47.64 108.60 23.89
C LEU A 36 47.66 109.96 23.16
N GLN A 37 46.50 110.54 22.83
CA GLN A 37 46.36 111.79 22.08
C GLN A 37 47.15 111.80 20.76
N SER A 38 47.16 110.67 20.06
CA SER A 38 47.82 110.51 18.77
C SER A 38 47.22 111.42 17.70
N SER A 39 47.96 111.66 16.61
CA SER A 39 47.49 112.51 15.51
C SER A 39 46.17 111.99 14.91
N ALA A 40 45.35 112.91 14.39
CA ALA A 40 44.07 112.57 13.76
C ALA A 40 44.23 111.53 12.61
N VAL A 41 45.38 111.53 11.93
CA VAL A 41 45.71 110.57 10.87
C VAL A 41 45.91 109.15 11.43
N ILE A 42 46.55 109.01 12.60
CA ILE A 42 46.76 107.70 13.23
C ILE A 42 45.44 107.13 13.76
N ILE A 43 44.59 107.95 14.40
CA ILE A 43 43.29 107.50 14.92
C ILE A 43 42.37 107.04 13.76
N THR A 44 42.31 107.81 12.68
CA THR A 44 41.49 107.46 11.50
C THR A 44 41.99 106.19 10.78
N SER A 45 43.30 105.93 10.79
CA SER A 45 43.90 104.73 10.19
C SER A 45 43.50 103.41 10.87
N VAL A 46 43.10 103.46 12.14
CA VAL A 46 42.55 102.29 12.87
C VAL A 46 41.02 102.29 12.79
N ALA A 47 40.38 103.47 12.85
CA ALA A 47 38.92 103.60 12.87
C ALA A 47 38.26 103.12 11.58
N ILE A 48 38.82 103.47 10.41
CA ILE A 48 38.25 103.08 9.12
C ILE A 48 38.26 101.55 8.95
N PRO A 49 39.40 100.84 9.14
CA PRO A 49 39.40 99.37 9.08
C PRO A 49 38.54 98.71 10.14
N PHE A 50 38.42 99.29 11.34
CA PHE A 50 37.56 98.77 12.40
C PHE A 50 36.07 98.81 12.02
N VAL A 51 35.58 99.95 11.51
CA VAL A 51 34.19 100.08 11.04
C VAL A 51 33.94 99.18 9.82
N ALA A 52 34.90 99.10 8.89
CA ALA A 52 34.81 98.20 7.74
C ALA A 52 34.68 96.73 8.16
N ALA A 53 35.45 96.28 9.15
CA ALA A 53 35.36 94.92 9.68
C ALA A 53 33.99 94.60 10.29
N ILE A 54 33.40 95.56 11.03
CA ILE A 54 32.05 95.40 11.61
C ILE A 54 31.00 95.26 10.51
N LEU A 55 31.06 96.10 9.47
CA LEU A 55 30.13 96.04 8.34
C LEU A 55 30.22 94.69 7.60
N VAL A 56 31.44 94.22 7.31
CA VAL A 56 31.64 92.93 6.62
C VAL A 56 31.20 91.75 7.50
N TYR A 57 31.40 91.82 8.82
CA TYR A 57 30.92 90.80 9.76
C TYR A 57 29.39 90.73 9.82
N LEU A 58 28.69 91.87 9.87
CA LEU A 58 27.22 91.91 9.85
C LEU A 58 26.64 91.33 8.55
N PHE A 59 27.32 91.57 7.43
CA PHE A 59 26.90 91.06 6.12
C PHE A 59 27.28 89.59 5.87
N MET A 60 28.06 88.97 6.76
CA MET A 60 28.50 87.57 6.63
C MET A 60 27.32 86.60 6.56
N ASN A 61 26.26 86.84 7.32
CA ASN A 61 25.08 85.97 7.35
C ASN A 61 24.18 86.13 6.11
N ALA A 62 24.32 87.23 5.37
CA ALA A 62 23.50 87.53 4.18
C ALA A 62 24.09 86.94 2.88
N SER A 63 25.37 86.59 2.85
CA SER A 63 26.03 86.04 1.66
C SER A 63 27.12 85.04 2.00
N THR A 64 27.02 83.82 1.45
CA THR A 64 28.04 82.77 1.57
C THR A 64 29.37 83.17 0.92
N PHE A 65 29.35 84.06 -0.07
CA PHE A 65 30.56 84.62 -0.66
C PHE A 65 31.31 85.50 0.35
N ILE A 66 30.59 86.39 1.04
CA ILE A 66 31.17 87.26 2.08
C ILE A 66 31.68 86.40 3.25
N ALA A 67 30.96 85.36 3.64
CA ALA A 67 31.43 84.41 4.65
C ALA A 67 32.71 83.66 4.26
N LYS A 68 32.91 83.32 2.99
CA LYS A 68 34.17 82.69 2.56
C LYS A 68 35.34 83.69 2.50
N GLN A 69 35.06 84.96 2.19
CA GLN A 69 36.10 85.99 2.02
C GLN A 69 36.45 86.75 3.32
N LEU A 70 35.55 86.75 4.32
CA LEU A 70 35.75 87.42 5.61
C LEU A 70 37.15 87.24 6.21
N PRO A 71 37.73 86.02 6.32
CA PRO A 71 39.05 85.87 6.94
C PRO A 71 40.15 86.60 6.17
N TYR A 72 40.12 86.58 4.84
CA TYR A 72 41.07 87.32 4.00
C TYR A 72 40.90 88.83 4.15
N ILE A 73 39.64 89.30 4.20
CA ILE A 73 39.31 90.71 4.40
C ILE A 73 39.85 91.20 5.75
N LEU A 74 39.63 90.45 6.85
CA LEU A 74 40.11 90.85 8.18
C LEU A 74 41.64 90.88 8.28
N VAL A 75 42.34 89.91 7.67
CA VAL A 75 43.82 89.94 7.59
C VAL A 75 44.28 91.17 6.81
N PHE A 76 43.65 91.46 5.67
CA PHE A 76 43.98 92.63 4.86
C PHE A 76 43.70 93.96 5.58
N LEU A 77 42.60 94.05 6.34
CA LEU A 77 42.29 95.23 7.16
C LEU A 77 43.34 95.42 8.26
N THR A 78 43.78 94.34 8.91
CA THR A 78 44.87 94.39 9.89
C THR A 78 46.19 94.85 9.26
N PHE A 79 46.49 94.31 8.07
CA PHE A 79 47.64 94.75 7.28
C PHE A 79 47.55 96.24 6.92
N SER A 80 46.38 96.71 6.51
CA SER A 80 46.13 98.12 6.19
C SER A 80 46.35 99.04 7.40
N ILE A 81 45.95 98.59 8.61
CA ILE A 81 46.28 99.28 9.86
C ILE A 81 47.80 99.33 10.05
N SER A 82 48.49 98.20 9.91
CA SER A 82 49.95 98.14 10.09
C SER A 82 50.70 99.06 9.12
N MET A 83 50.30 99.07 7.84
CA MET A 83 50.93 99.89 6.81
C MET A 83 50.72 101.38 7.05
N SER A 84 49.52 101.76 7.50
CA SER A 84 49.22 103.16 7.83
C SER A 84 50.02 103.63 9.04
N LEU A 85 50.18 102.79 10.06
CA LEU A 85 51.03 103.11 11.22
C LEU A 85 52.50 103.28 10.83
N ILE A 86 53.01 102.46 9.89
CA ILE A 86 54.38 102.58 9.38
C ILE A 86 54.58 103.92 8.63
N LEU A 87 53.61 104.38 7.84
CA LEU A 87 53.75 105.60 7.03
C LEU A 87 53.59 106.90 7.83
N PHE A 88 52.75 106.91 8.87
CA PHE A 88 52.35 108.14 9.57
C PHE A 88 52.80 108.23 11.04
N SER A 89 53.40 107.18 11.59
CA SER A 89 53.93 107.15 12.96
C SER A 89 55.43 106.88 12.97
N SER A 90 56.12 107.18 14.08
CA SER A 90 57.51 106.75 14.27
C SER A 90 57.57 105.26 14.61
N ALA A 91 58.55 104.52 14.09
CA ALA A 91 58.73 103.11 14.44
C ALA A 91 58.87 102.90 15.96
N ASN A 92 57.91 102.18 16.54
CA ASN A 92 57.89 101.77 17.94
C ASN A 92 57.54 100.28 18.07
N LEU A 93 57.67 99.74 19.29
CA LEU A 93 57.35 98.34 19.58
C LEU A 93 55.89 97.97 19.27
N GLY A 94 54.98 98.95 19.34
CA GLY A 94 53.57 98.79 19.00
C GLY A 94 53.33 98.51 17.52
N THR A 95 54.04 99.20 16.60
CA THR A 95 53.96 98.95 15.16
C THR A 95 54.43 97.54 14.81
N ILE A 96 55.51 97.06 15.43
CA ILE A 96 55.98 95.68 15.28
C ILE A 96 54.94 94.70 15.83
N GLY A 97 54.34 94.98 16.98
CA GLY A 97 53.26 94.18 17.55
C GLY A 97 52.06 94.00 16.61
N VAL A 98 51.63 95.06 15.91
CA VAL A 98 50.52 94.99 14.95
C VAL A 98 50.89 94.18 13.70
N ILE A 99 52.14 94.24 13.23
CA ILE A 99 52.62 93.40 12.11
C ILE A 99 52.55 91.92 12.48
N TYR A 100 52.99 91.54 13.68
CA TYR A 100 52.86 90.17 14.17
C TYR A 100 51.39 89.77 14.38
N LEU A 101 50.53 90.74 14.68
CA LEU A 101 49.11 90.49 14.84
C LEU A 101 48.43 90.10 13.53
N VAL A 102 48.87 90.64 12.38
CA VAL A 102 48.41 90.19 11.06
C VAL A 102 48.62 88.68 10.92
N LEU A 103 49.80 88.19 11.33
CA LEU A 103 50.18 86.78 11.28
C LEU A 103 49.38 85.92 12.28
N VAL A 104 49.23 86.39 13.53
CA VAL A 104 48.42 85.71 14.56
C VAL A 104 46.96 85.60 14.12
N LEU A 105 46.38 86.68 13.58
CA LEU A 105 44.99 86.68 13.12
C LEU A 105 44.77 85.69 11.97
N GLY A 106 45.73 85.58 11.04
CA GLY A 106 45.72 84.60 9.97
C GLY A 106 45.74 83.14 10.44
N ALA A 107 46.30 82.87 11.62
CA ALA A 107 46.35 81.54 12.21
C ALA A 107 45.02 81.11 12.85
N VAL A 108 44.20 82.05 13.33
CA VAL A 108 42.95 81.78 14.08
C VAL A 108 41.95 80.93 13.27
N HIS A 109 41.82 81.17 11.97
CA HIS A 109 40.90 80.40 11.13
C HIS A 109 41.39 78.95 10.90
N GLY A 110 42.68 78.65 11.16
CA GLY A 110 43.19 77.28 11.07
C GLY A 110 43.23 76.72 9.64
N LYS A 111 43.32 77.56 8.60
CA LYS A 111 43.46 77.11 7.20
C LYS A 111 44.75 77.60 6.56
N MET A 112 45.41 76.68 5.85
CA MET A 112 46.72 76.90 5.21
C MET A 112 46.78 78.11 4.28
N ARG A 113 45.75 78.33 3.48
CA ARG A 113 45.71 79.44 2.52
C ARG A 113 45.63 80.81 3.22
N ILE A 114 44.94 80.89 4.36
CA ILE A 114 44.75 82.14 5.11
C ILE A 114 46.04 82.52 5.86
N ILE A 115 46.71 81.56 6.50
CA ILE A 115 48.00 81.83 7.16
C ILE A 115 49.10 82.17 6.14
N GLY A 116 49.12 81.53 4.96
CA GLY A 116 50.05 81.88 3.88
C GLY A 116 49.83 83.32 3.38
N PHE A 117 48.57 83.73 3.24
CA PHE A 117 48.21 85.11 2.88
C PHE A 117 48.62 86.12 3.96
N ALA A 118 48.38 85.80 5.24
CA ALA A 118 48.79 86.63 6.37
C ALA A 118 50.31 86.76 6.50
N TYR A 119 51.06 85.67 6.25
CA TYR A 119 52.53 85.70 6.23
C TYR A 119 53.07 86.62 5.13
N ALA A 120 52.54 86.52 3.91
CA ALA A 120 52.98 87.38 2.81
C ALA A 120 52.77 88.87 3.12
N LEU A 121 51.61 89.24 3.66
CA LEU A 121 51.28 90.62 4.03
C LEU A 121 52.10 91.12 5.23
N SER A 122 52.26 90.30 6.26
CA SER A 122 53.04 90.68 7.45
C SER A 122 54.54 90.78 7.17
N LEU A 123 55.10 89.88 6.34
CA LEU A 123 56.48 89.97 5.86
C LEU A 123 56.68 91.25 5.03
N PHE A 124 55.74 91.58 4.15
CA PHE A 124 55.79 92.82 3.38
C PHE A 124 55.76 94.04 4.30
N ALA A 125 54.84 94.11 5.26
CA ALA A 125 54.79 95.19 6.24
C ALA A 125 56.10 95.30 7.05
N LEU A 126 56.69 94.16 7.43
CA LEU A 126 57.96 94.12 8.17
C LEU A 126 59.14 94.63 7.34
N LEU A 127 59.21 94.27 6.05
CA LEU A 127 60.24 94.76 5.13
C LEU A 127 60.12 96.27 4.92
N VAL A 128 58.90 96.78 4.72
CA VAL A 128 58.65 98.23 4.60
C VAL A 128 59.03 98.94 5.90
N ASN A 129 58.67 98.39 7.07
CA ASN A 129 59.05 98.97 8.34
C ASN A 129 60.58 99.05 8.51
N ASN A 130 61.31 98.02 8.06
CA ASN A 130 62.77 97.98 8.14
C ASN A 130 63.47 98.92 7.13
N THR A 131 62.84 99.26 6.00
CA THR A 131 63.42 100.21 5.03
C THR A 131 63.17 101.67 5.40
N TYR A 132 62.00 102.01 5.95
CA TYR A 132 61.65 103.39 6.31
C TYR A 132 62.31 103.87 7.60
N PHE A 133 62.60 102.98 8.54
CA PHE A 133 63.14 103.33 9.86
C PHE A 133 64.50 102.68 10.09
N VAL A 134 65.56 103.31 9.59
CA VAL A 134 66.96 102.94 9.88
C VAL A 134 67.58 104.02 10.76
N SER A 135 67.34 103.96 12.08
CA SER A 135 68.02 104.81 13.06
C SER A 135 68.28 104.06 14.38
N PRO A 136 69.35 104.39 15.14
CA PRO A 136 70.08 103.40 15.95
C PRO A 136 69.57 103.16 17.38
N GLU A 137 68.48 103.78 17.83
CA GLU A 137 68.26 103.97 19.27
C GLU A 137 67.19 103.12 19.96
N VAL A 138 66.44 102.26 19.25
CA VAL A 138 65.45 101.37 19.91
C VAL A 138 65.73 99.88 19.69
N VAL A 139 66.51 99.52 18.65
CA VAL A 139 67.00 98.16 18.44
C VAL A 139 68.36 98.25 17.72
N SER A 140 69.42 98.53 18.47
CA SER A 140 70.78 98.64 17.93
C SER A 140 71.21 97.31 17.28
N GLY A 141 71.28 97.29 15.95
CA GLY A 141 71.93 96.22 15.16
C GLY A 141 71.09 94.98 14.79
N SER A 142 69.76 95.03 14.75
CA SER A 142 68.97 93.77 14.73
C SER A 142 67.70 93.73 13.84
N GLY A 143 67.67 94.41 12.69
CA GLY A 143 66.60 94.19 11.69
C GLY A 143 66.51 92.73 11.21
N SER A 144 67.67 92.04 11.17
CA SER A 144 67.77 90.60 10.92
C SER A 144 67.12 89.74 12.02
N ASN A 145 67.20 90.14 13.30
CA ASN A 145 66.58 89.39 14.39
C ASN A 145 65.05 89.52 14.41
N LEU A 146 64.50 90.66 14.00
CA LEU A 146 63.04 90.82 13.85
C LEU A 146 62.49 89.99 12.67
N LEU A 147 63.24 89.90 11.57
CA LEU A 147 62.92 88.99 10.46
C LEU A 147 63.01 87.52 10.90
N LEU A 148 64.03 87.15 11.68
CA LEU A 148 64.17 85.79 12.23
C LEU A 148 63.03 85.45 13.20
N LEU A 149 62.69 86.34 14.12
CA LEU A 149 61.59 86.15 15.06
C LEU A 149 60.23 86.07 14.32
N HIS A 150 60.07 86.82 13.24
CA HIS A 150 58.85 86.77 12.42
C HIS A 150 58.76 85.45 11.66
N PHE A 151 59.88 84.99 11.10
CA PHE A 151 59.96 83.68 10.46
C PHE A 151 59.69 82.54 11.46
N LEU A 152 60.25 82.58 12.67
CA LEU A 152 60.02 81.57 13.70
C LEU A 152 58.57 81.56 14.20
N THR A 153 57.96 82.73 14.41
CA THR A 153 56.54 82.81 14.79
C THR A 153 55.63 82.33 13.65
N ALA A 154 55.95 82.66 12.39
CA ALA A 154 55.24 82.18 11.22
C ALA A 154 55.36 80.66 11.07
N LEU A 155 56.55 80.10 11.28
CA LEU A 155 56.79 78.67 11.25
C LEU A 155 55.99 77.95 12.34
N CYS A 156 56.00 78.47 13.58
CA CYS A 156 55.26 77.90 14.69
C CYS A 156 53.74 77.88 14.42
N LEU A 157 53.18 79.03 14.00
CA LEU A 157 51.76 79.13 13.66
C LEU A 157 51.40 78.29 12.44
N PHE A 158 52.28 78.19 11.44
CA PHE A 158 52.09 77.31 10.28
C PHE A 158 52.02 75.84 10.70
N LEU A 159 52.92 75.39 11.56
CA LEU A 159 52.89 74.02 12.11
C LEU A 159 51.61 73.75 12.91
N LEU A 160 51.17 74.71 13.72
CA LEU A 160 49.94 74.60 14.52
C LEU A 160 48.70 74.50 13.61
N VAL A 161 48.60 75.36 12.59
CA VAL A 161 47.53 75.30 11.58
C VAL A 161 47.57 73.97 10.80
N ARG A 162 48.76 73.45 10.49
CA ARG A 162 48.94 72.14 9.83
C ARG A 162 48.42 71.00 10.69
N GLN A 163 48.75 71.03 11.98
CA GLN A 163 48.31 70.02 12.93
C GLN A 163 46.79 70.04 13.09
N ASN A 164 46.20 71.23 13.21
CA ASN A 164 44.75 71.39 13.34
C ASN A 164 43.99 70.83 12.11
N ASP A 165 44.44 71.15 10.89
CA ASP A 165 43.80 70.64 9.67
C ASP A 165 43.94 69.11 9.55
N ARG A 166 45.06 68.52 9.98
CA ARG A 166 45.23 67.05 10.06
C ARG A 166 44.29 66.39 11.07
N VAL A 167 44.14 66.95 12.26
CA VAL A 167 43.23 66.41 13.29
C VAL A 167 41.80 66.42 12.78
N PHE A 168 41.38 67.51 12.13
CA PHE A 168 40.04 67.60 11.56
C PHE A 168 39.79 66.57 10.46
N GLN A 169 40.78 66.33 9.59
CA GLN A 169 40.70 65.27 8.57
C GLN A 169 40.56 63.87 9.19
N HIS A 170 41.31 63.58 10.26
CA HIS A 170 41.22 62.27 10.93
C HIS A 170 39.86 62.04 11.62
N VAL A 171 39.27 63.08 12.21
CA VAL A 171 37.90 63.00 12.76
C VAL A 171 36.87 62.76 11.66
N GLU A 172 37.03 63.38 10.49
CA GLU A 172 36.15 63.17 9.34
C GLU A 172 36.21 61.72 8.83
N GLU A 173 37.42 61.17 8.74
CA GLU A 173 37.66 59.76 8.35
C GLU A 173 37.04 58.78 9.36
N LEU A 174 37.22 59.03 10.67
CA LEU A 174 36.63 58.19 11.72
C LEU A 174 35.09 58.22 11.71
N LEU A 175 34.48 59.38 11.49
CA LEU A 175 33.03 59.49 11.40
C LEU A 175 32.48 58.76 10.18
N ALA A 176 33.14 58.88 9.02
CA ALA A 176 32.77 58.15 7.80
C ALA A 176 32.90 56.63 7.99
N LEU A 177 33.99 56.16 8.60
CA LEU A 177 34.18 54.75 8.92
C LEU A 177 33.13 54.23 9.90
N THR A 178 32.77 55.02 10.92
CA THR A 178 31.76 54.64 11.91
C THR A 178 30.37 54.54 11.27
N SER A 179 30.01 55.50 10.39
CA SER A 179 28.74 55.41 9.65
C SER A 179 28.70 54.21 8.71
N GLN A 180 29.81 53.92 8.02
CA GLN A 180 29.89 52.75 7.14
C GLN A 180 29.74 51.45 7.95
N LYS A 181 30.45 51.32 9.08
CA LYS A 181 30.34 50.13 9.94
C LYS A 181 28.93 49.95 10.51
N ALA A 182 28.26 51.03 10.89
CA ALA A 182 26.88 50.95 11.38
C ALA A 182 25.91 50.48 10.27
N GLU A 183 26.13 50.89 9.03
CA GLU A 183 25.34 50.43 7.87
C GLU A 183 25.62 48.95 7.56
N GLU A 184 26.88 48.51 7.59
CA GLU A 184 27.28 47.10 7.44
C GLU A 184 26.67 46.21 8.54
N GLU A 185 26.70 46.65 9.80
CA GLU A 185 26.11 45.93 10.94
C GLU A 185 24.58 45.83 10.82
N GLN A 186 23.92 46.89 10.33
CA GLN A 186 22.48 46.88 10.10
C GLN A 186 22.08 45.88 9.01
N VAL A 187 22.80 45.84 7.88
CA VAL A 187 22.56 44.87 6.80
C VAL A 187 22.74 43.44 7.31
N LEU A 188 23.80 43.19 8.10
CA LEU A 188 24.03 41.87 8.69
C LEU A 188 22.88 41.44 9.61
N PHE A 189 22.34 42.35 10.42
CA PHE A 189 21.17 42.09 11.27
C PHE A 189 19.92 41.75 10.45
N GLU A 190 19.68 42.47 9.34
CA GLU A 190 18.56 42.18 8.45
C GLU A 190 18.72 40.80 7.76
N GLU A 191 19.93 40.47 7.29
CA GLU A 191 20.23 39.15 6.73
C GLU A 191 20.04 38.02 7.76
N LEU A 192 20.47 38.26 9.01
CA LEU A 192 20.30 37.31 10.11
C LEU A 192 18.82 37.09 10.45
N ASP A 193 18.01 38.16 10.50
CA ASP A 193 16.56 38.05 10.79
C ASP A 193 15.82 37.26 9.70
N VAL A 194 16.17 37.49 8.43
CA VAL A 194 15.65 36.73 7.29
C VAL A 194 16.07 35.26 7.39
N ALA A 195 17.33 34.98 7.72
CA ALA A 195 17.83 33.62 7.87
C ALA A 195 17.12 32.87 9.02
N VAL A 196 17.00 33.50 10.19
CA VAL A 196 16.29 32.94 11.35
C VAL A 196 14.81 32.70 11.04
N THR A 197 14.14 33.64 10.37
CA THR A 197 12.73 33.46 9.95
C THR A 197 12.58 32.30 8.98
N LYS A 198 13.52 32.12 8.05
CA LYS A 198 13.52 30.98 7.13
C LYS A 198 13.77 29.66 7.84
N ILE A 199 14.71 29.62 8.79
CA ILE A 199 15.01 28.43 9.61
C ILE A 199 13.78 28.04 10.44
N THR A 200 13.20 28.98 11.18
CA THR A 200 12.02 28.73 12.03
C THR A 200 10.80 28.27 11.21
N SER A 201 10.58 28.87 10.04
CA SER A 201 9.53 28.43 9.09
C SER A 201 9.77 27.00 8.56
N ASN A 202 11.01 26.69 8.16
CA ASN A 202 11.38 25.34 7.73
C ASN A 202 11.21 24.32 8.87
N LEU A 203 11.59 24.66 10.10
CA LEU A 203 11.41 23.78 11.26
C LEU A 203 9.92 23.51 11.54
N ALA A 204 9.05 24.52 11.45
CA ALA A 204 7.60 24.32 11.58
C ALA A 204 7.03 23.42 10.47
N PHE A 205 7.52 23.55 9.24
CA PHE A 205 7.17 22.66 8.14
C PHE A 205 7.62 21.22 8.38
N ILE A 206 8.86 21.02 8.84
CA ILE A 206 9.38 19.69 9.19
C ILE A 206 8.56 19.09 10.35
N GLN A 207 8.23 19.86 11.39
CA GLN A 207 7.42 19.40 12.52
C GLN A 207 6.03 18.91 12.07
N THR A 208 5.39 19.64 11.17
CA THR A 208 4.08 19.26 10.60
C THR A 208 4.19 17.96 9.80
N ASN A 209 5.25 17.80 9.00
CA ASN A 209 5.49 16.58 8.24
C ASN A 209 5.84 15.39 9.13
N ALA A 210 6.62 15.60 10.18
CA ALA A 210 6.95 14.59 11.19
C ALA A 210 5.66 14.08 11.86
N ALA A 211 4.80 14.98 12.33
CA ALA A 211 3.51 14.62 12.93
C ALA A 211 2.62 13.81 11.97
N ARG A 212 2.57 14.20 10.69
CA ARG A 212 1.84 13.43 9.67
C ARG A 212 2.47 12.06 9.44
N SER A 213 3.80 11.96 9.41
CA SER A 213 4.53 10.69 9.27
C SER A 213 4.22 9.75 10.44
N THR A 214 4.19 10.24 11.68
CA THR A 214 3.82 9.46 12.87
C THR A 214 2.39 8.92 12.74
N THR A 215 1.43 9.73 12.28
CA THR A 215 0.06 9.26 12.06
C THR A 215 0.00 8.15 11.01
N SER A 216 0.68 8.30 9.87
CA SER A 216 0.73 7.28 8.82
C SER A 216 1.44 6.01 9.27
N GLN A 217 2.49 6.11 10.10
CA GLN A 217 3.13 4.93 10.71
C GLN A 217 2.20 4.19 11.65
N ARG A 218 1.40 4.91 12.46
CA ARG A 218 0.41 4.30 13.37
C ARG A 218 -0.65 3.54 12.59
N GLU A 219 -1.16 4.12 11.51
CA GLU A 219 -2.10 3.44 10.60
C GLU A 219 -1.45 2.21 9.95
N MET A 220 -0.17 2.30 9.58
CA MET A 220 0.57 1.15 9.03
C MET A 220 0.76 0.04 10.06
N LEU A 221 1.04 0.37 11.33
CA LEU A 221 1.11 -0.61 12.43
C LEU A 221 -0.23 -1.30 12.66
N GLU A 222 -1.34 -0.57 12.61
CA GLU A 222 -2.69 -1.15 12.69
C GLU A 222 -2.92 -2.14 11.53
N ALA A 223 -2.60 -1.75 10.30
CA ALA A 223 -2.72 -2.62 9.13
C ALA A 223 -1.80 -3.85 9.23
N VAL A 224 -0.57 -3.70 9.71
CA VAL A 224 0.38 -4.81 9.91
C VAL A 224 -0.14 -5.79 10.96
N ASN A 225 -0.72 -5.32 12.05
CA ASN A 225 -1.35 -6.19 13.05
C ASN A 225 -2.57 -6.93 12.49
N GLU A 226 -3.39 -6.28 11.67
CA GLU A 226 -4.51 -6.93 10.98
C GLU A 226 -4.02 -8.02 10.03
N VAL A 227 -2.98 -7.74 9.23
CA VAL A 227 -2.34 -8.74 8.34
C VAL A 227 -1.75 -9.88 9.16
N SER A 228 -1.09 -9.61 10.29
CA SER A 228 -0.55 -10.64 11.19
C SER A 228 -1.64 -11.58 11.70
N SER A 229 -2.76 -11.02 12.16
CA SER A 229 -3.91 -11.82 12.61
C SER A 229 -4.51 -12.62 11.46
N GLY A 230 -4.61 -12.02 10.27
CA GLY A 230 -5.08 -12.68 9.05
C GLY A 230 -4.17 -13.84 8.64
N SER A 231 -2.85 -13.68 8.70
CA SER A 231 -1.88 -14.73 8.41
C SER A 231 -1.97 -15.88 9.41
N GLN A 232 -2.20 -15.60 10.70
CA GLN A 232 -2.41 -16.65 11.70
C GLN A 232 -3.69 -17.45 11.40
N HIS A 233 -4.80 -16.77 11.08
CA HIS A 233 -6.03 -17.47 10.68
C HIS A 233 -5.86 -18.28 9.39
N GLN A 234 -5.09 -17.77 8.42
CA GLN A 234 -4.76 -18.54 7.22
C GLN A 234 -3.95 -19.80 7.56
N ALA A 235 -2.99 -19.73 8.49
CA ALA A 235 -2.25 -20.90 8.94
C ALA A 235 -3.16 -21.96 9.58
N ASP A 236 -4.11 -21.54 10.42
CA ASP A 236 -5.09 -22.43 11.04
C ASP A 236 -5.98 -23.10 9.98
N HIS A 237 -6.49 -22.33 9.01
CA HIS A 237 -7.30 -22.86 7.91
C HIS A 237 -6.51 -23.81 7.00
N ILE A 238 -5.22 -23.55 6.77
CA ILE A 238 -4.36 -24.46 6.01
C ILE A 238 -4.21 -25.81 6.71
N ALA A 239 -4.04 -25.80 8.03
CA ALA A 239 -3.98 -27.02 8.82
C ALA A 239 -5.31 -27.82 8.72
N GLU A 240 -6.44 -27.12 8.82
CA GLU A 240 -7.77 -27.72 8.66
C GLU A 240 -7.99 -28.28 7.24
N ILE A 241 -7.54 -27.59 6.19
CA ILE A 241 -7.60 -28.09 4.80
C ILE A 241 -6.73 -29.34 4.64
N ALA A 242 -5.55 -29.36 5.25
CA ALA A 242 -4.66 -30.52 5.19
C ALA A 242 -5.29 -31.75 5.87
N GLU A 243 -5.90 -31.57 7.04
CA GLU A 243 -6.61 -32.62 7.76
C GLU A 243 -7.81 -33.14 6.97
N ASN A 244 -8.65 -32.25 6.45
CA ASN A 244 -9.79 -32.63 5.62
C ASN A 244 -9.38 -33.35 4.33
N ALA A 245 -8.26 -32.95 3.73
CA ALA A 245 -7.72 -33.63 2.55
C ALA A 245 -7.27 -35.06 2.88
N GLU A 246 -6.65 -35.27 4.04
CA GLU A 246 -6.27 -36.61 4.50
C GLU A 246 -7.49 -37.48 4.78
N GLN A 247 -8.47 -36.97 5.54
CA GLN A 247 -9.73 -37.68 5.80
C GLN A 247 -10.48 -38.01 4.50
N THR A 248 -10.47 -37.11 3.53
CA THR A 248 -11.05 -37.36 2.19
C THR A 248 -10.29 -38.45 1.46
N HIS A 249 -8.95 -38.50 1.57
CA HIS A 249 -8.14 -39.54 0.96
C HIS A 249 -8.45 -40.92 1.55
N GLU A 250 -8.54 -41.03 2.87
CA GLU A 250 -8.91 -42.26 3.57
C GLU A 250 -10.31 -42.74 3.17
N ALA A 251 -11.30 -41.84 3.16
CA ALA A 251 -12.67 -42.16 2.76
C ALA A 251 -12.75 -42.65 1.29
N ILE A 252 -11.97 -42.05 0.39
CA ILE A 252 -11.88 -42.49 -1.01
C ILE A 252 -11.31 -43.91 -1.09
N GLN A 253 -10.27 -44.22 -0.33
CA GLN A 253 -9.69 -45.57 -0.31
C GLN A 253 -10.68 -46.61 0.22
N GLU A 254 -11.42 -46.29 1.28
CA GLU A 254 -12.44 -47.18 1.84
C GLU A 254 -13.56 -47.44 0.83
N ILE A 255 -14.07 -46.41 0.15
CA ILE A 255 -15.09 -46.58 -0.88
C ILE A 255 -14.56 -47.39 -2.06
N ALA A 256 -13.32 -47.16 -2.51
CA ALA A 256 -12.71 -47.92 -3.59
C ALA A 256 -12.59 -49.42 -3.24
N ALA A 257 -12.20 -49.74 -2.01
CA ALA A 257 -12.18 -51.12 -1.52
C ALA A 257 -13.58 -51.74 -1.48
N GLY A 258 -14.59 -51.00 -1.00
CA GLY A 258 -15.99 -51.44 -0.98
C GLY A 258 -16.58 -51.67 -2.38
N LEU A 259 -16.20 -50.84 -3.36
CA LEU A 259 -16.58 -51.04 -4.77
C LEU A 259 -15.93 -52.29 -5.36
N GLY A 260 -14.69 -52.60 -4.99
CA GLY A 260 -14.02 -53.85 -5.37
C GLY A 260 -14.79 -55.08 -4.87
N GLU A 261 -15.14 -55.12 -3.58
CA GLU A 261 -15.93 -56.22 -3.01
C GLU A 261 -17.32 -56.32 -3.67
N LEU A 262 -17.97 -55.18 -3.93
CA LEU A 262 -19.25 -55.15 -4.61
C LEU A 262 -19.16 -55.67 -6.06
N GLY A 263 -18.04 -55.40 -6.74
CA GLY A 263 -17.72 -55.95 -8.05
C GLY A 263 -17.64 -57.48 -8.04
N ASP A 264 -16.93 -58.05 -7.08
CA ASP A 264 -16.82 -59.50 -6.91
C ASP A 264 -18.18 -60.15 -6.64
N ARG A 265 -18.99 -59.54 -5.77
CA ARG A 265 -20.34 -60.02 -5.46
C ARG A 265 -21.29 -59.94 -6.66
N THR A 266 -21.17 -58.90 -7.46
CA THR A 266 -21.95 -58.73 -8.70
C THR A 266 -21.57 -59.80 -9.72
N ASN A 267 -20.28 -60.09 -9.87
CA ASN A 267 -19.80 -61.15 -10.75
C ASN A 267 -20.28 -62.55 -10.31
N ASP A 268 -20.22 -62.86 -9.00
CA ASP A 268 -20.75 -64.11 -8.44
C ASP A 268 -22.27 -64.24 -8.69
N ALA A 269 -23.03 -63.16 -8.47
CA ALA A 269 -24.47 -63.15 -8.75
C ALA A 269 -24.77 -63.37 -10.25
N GLY A 270 -24.01 -62.74 -11.16
CA GLY A 270 -24.12 -62.94 -12.60
C GLY A 270 -23.84 -64.39 -13.03
N SER A 271 -22.82 -65.03 -12.44
CA SER A 271 -22.50 -66.44 -12.70
C SER A 271 -23.55 -67.40 -12.16
N LYS A 272 -24.14 -67.10 -10.99
CA LYS A 272 -25.27 -67.86 -10.43
C LYS A 272 -26.52 -67.73 -11.30
N ALA A 273 -26.77 -66.56 -11.87
CA ALA A 273 -27.86 -66.34 -12.81
C ALA A 273 -27.71 -67.21 -14.07
N GLU A 274 -26.52 -67.19 -14.67
CA GLU A 274 -26.18 -68.03 -15.83
C GLU A 274 -26.35 -69.53 -15.53
N THR A 275 -25.88 -69.96 -14.35
CA THR A 275 -26.08 -71.33 -13.86
C THR A 275 -27.57 -71.65 -13.69
N GLY A 276 -28.37 -70.71 -13.18
CA GLY A 276 -29.82 -70.82 -13.05
C GLY A 276 -30.52 -71.00 -14.40
N THR A 277 -30.14 -70.21 -15.40
CA THR A 277 -30.62 -70.39 -16.79
C THR A 277 -30.31 -71.79 -17.31
N ALA A 278 -29.06 -72.26 -17.15
CA ALA A 278 -28.67 -73.60 -17.59
C ALA A 278 -29.44 -74.73 -16.86
N GLN A 279 -29.74 -74.55 -15.58
CA GLN A 279 -30.57 -75.49 -14.81
C GLN A 279 -32.02 -75.53 -15.32
N MET A 280 -32.60 -74.39 -15.65
CA MET A 280 -33.96 -74.33 -16.23
C MET A 280 -34.01 -74.97 -17.62
N THR A 281 -32.97 -74.81 -18.45
CA THR A 281 -32.88 -75.52 -19.73
C THR A 281 -32.89 -77.04 -19.55
N ARG A 282 -32.11 -77.57 -18.59
CA ARG A 282 -32.11 -79.01 -18.28
C ARG A 282 -33.45 -79.50 -17.72
N LEU A 283 -34.11 -78.67 -16.89
CA LEU A 283 -35.46 -78.99 -16.39
C LEU A 283 -36.45 -79.11 -17.56
N LYS A 284 -36.38 -78.19 -18.52
CA LYS A 284 -37.22 -78.22 -19.72
C LYS A 284 -37.01 -79.47 -20.54
N GLU A 285 -35.76 -79.86 -20.83
CA GLU A 285 -35.44 -81.12 -21.51
C GLU A 285 -36.03 -82.34 -20.78
N SER A 286 -35.96 -82.34 -19.45
CA SER A 286 -36.56 -83.40 -18.63
C SER A 286 -38.09 -83.40 -18.68
N LEU A 287 -38.74 -82.23 -18.73
CA LEU A 287 -40.19 -82.10 -18.83
C LEU A 287 -40.68 -82.54 -20.22
N ASP A 288 -39.95 -82.22 -21.28
CA ASP A 288 -40.26 -82.65 -22.65
C ASP A 288 -40.17 -84.19 -22.75
N THR A 289 -39.13 -84.79 -22.16
CA THR A 289 -39.00 -86.26 -22.06
C THR A 289 -40.16 -86.88 -21.27
N PHE A 290 -40.63 -86.21 -20.21
CA PHE A 290 -41.78 -86.68 -19.43
C PHE A 290 -43.08 -86.57 -20.21
N ALA A 291 -43.24 -85.53 -21.05
CA ALA A 291 -44.40 -85.37 -21.91
C ALA A 291 -44.47 -86.49 -22.95
N GLU A 292 -43.34 -86.85 -23.57
CA GLU A 292 -43.26 -88.02 -24.47
C GLU A 292 -43.67 -89.31 -23.74
N PHE A 293 -43.14 -89.56 -22.54
CA PHE A 293 -43.50 -90.72 -21.73
C PHE A 293 -45.01 -90.80 -21.43
N PHE A 294 -45.65 -89.67 -21.10
CA PHE A 294 -47.09 -89.64 -20.86
C PHE A 294 -47.91 -89.86 -22.13
N THR A 295 -47.46 -89.34 -23.28
CA THR A 295 -48.09 -89.62 -24.57
C THR A 295 -48.02 -91.11 -24.91
N ASP A 296 -46.87 -91.76 -24.72
CA ASP A 296 -46.70 -93.21 -24.93
C ASP A 296 -47.61 -94.04 -24.00
N LEU A 297 -47.75 -93.62 -22.74
CA LEU A 297 -48.69 -94.24 -21.81
C LEU A 297 -50.13 -94.06 -22.29
N ASN A 298 -50.52 -92.85 -22.71
CA ASN A 298 -51.86 -92.58 -23.19
C ASN A 298 -52.22 -93.46 -24.40
N ASP A 299 -51.28 -93.63 -25.34
CA ASP A 299 -51.44 -94.53 -26.48
C ASP A 299 -51.59 -95.99 -26.04
N THR A 300 -50.78 -96.44 -25.08
CA THR A 300 -50.85 -97.80 -24.52
C THR A 300 -52.20 -98.08 -23.86
N PHE A 301 -52.72 -97.13 -23.06
CA PHE A 301 -54.04 -97.24 -22.43
C PHE A 301 -55.19 -97.11 -23.46
N GLY A 302 -54.97 -96.38 -24.56
CA GLY A 302 -55.86 -96.34 -25.72
C GLY A 302 -55.97 -97.72 -26.39
N VAL A 303 -54.85 -98.40 -26.63
CA VAL A 303 -54.82 -99.78 -27.14
C VAL A 303 -55.50 -100.74 -26.16
N LEU A 304 -55.26 -100.60 -24.85
CA LEU A 304 -55.92 -101.42 -23.83
C LEU A 304 -57.45 -101.23 -23.85
N SER A 305 -57.92 -99.98 -23.98
CA SER A 305 -59.35 -99.66 -24.14
C SER A 305 -59.96 -100.39 -25.34
N SER A 306 -59.26 -100.35 -26.49
CA SER A 306 -59.66 -101.08 -27.70
C SER A 306 -59.76 -102.59 -27.46
N LYS A 307 -58.78 -103.18 -26.78
CA LYS A 307 -58.76 -104.63 -26.46
C LYS A 307 -59.84 -105.05 -25.47
N ILE A 308 -60.16 -104.21 -24.49
CA ILE A 308 -61.30 -104.46 -23.58
C ILE A 308 -62.61 -104.46 -24.37
N ASN A 309 -62.81 -103.49 -25.27
CA ASN A 309 -64.00 -103.42 -26.11
C ASN A 309 -64.12 -104.62 -27.07
N GLU A 310 -63.03 -105.05 -27.67
CA GLU A 310 -62.97 -106.27 -28.50
C GLU A 310 -63.35 -107.52 -27.68
N THR A 311 -62.84 -107.63 -26.45
CA THR A 311 -63.15 -108.74 -25.54
C THR A 311 -64.61 -108.74 -25.10
N ASN A 312 -65.19 -107.56 -24.84
CA ASN A 312 -66.63 -107.40 -24.56
C ASN A 312 -67.49 -107.90 -25.74
N ALA A 313 -67.09 -107.61 -26.98
CA ALA A 313 -67.79 -108.10 -28.17
C ALA A 313 -67.72 -109.63 -28.30
N PHE A 314 -66.58 -110.24 -27.99
CA PHE A 314 -66.46 -111.69 -27.93
C PHE A 314 -67.32 -112.31 -26.82
N ALA A 315 -67.28 -111.76 -25.60
CA ALA A 315 -68.10 -112.24 -24.49
C ALA A 315 -69.60 -112.17 -24.81
N SER A 316 -70.06 -111.07 -25.42
CA SER A 316 -71.44 -110.92 -25.89
C SER A 316 -71.82 -111.96 -26.97
N SER A 317 -70.92 -112.22 -27.93
CA SER A 317 -71.14 -113.23 -28.96
C SER A 317 -71.23 -114.65 -28.37
N ILE A 318 -70.35 -115.00 -27.43
CA ILE A 318 -70.39 -116.29 -26.73
C ILE A 318 -71.66 -116.42 -25.90
N LYS A 319 -72.13 -115.33 -25.28
CA LYS A 319 -73.42 -115.31 -24.55
C LYS A 319 -74.58 -115.66 -25.48
N GLN A 320 -74.66 -115.04 -26.65
CA GLN A 320 -75.68 -115.36 -27.65
C GLN A 320 -75.63 -116.84 -28.07
N ILE A 321 -74.43 -117.39 -28.32
CA ILE A 321 -74.24 -118.81 -28.65
C ILE A 321 -74.70 -119.70 -27.48
N THR A 322 -74.39 -119.31 -26.25
CA THR A 322 -74.72 -120.06 -25.04
C THR A 322 -76.22 -120.08 -24.79
N GLU A 323 -76.90 -118.95 -24.97
CA GLU A 323 -78.37 -118.83 -24.91
C GLU A 323 -79.03 -119.71 -25.97
N GLN A 324 -78.54 -119.67 -27.22
CA GLN A 324 -79.01 -120.54 -28.30
C GLN A 324 -78.77 -122.02 -27.99
N THR A 325 -77.61 -122.37 -27.45
CA THR A 325 -77.25 -123.75 -27.08
C THR A 325 -78.13 -124.25 -25.95
N ASN A 326 -78.42 -123.42 -24.94
CA ASN A 326 -79.34 -123.73 -23.85
C ASN A 326 -80.77 -123.95 -24.37
N LEU A 327 -81.22 -123.15 -25.35
CA LEU A 327 -82.53 -123.32 -26.00
C LEU A 327 -82.59 -124.60 -26.86
N LEU A 328 -81.52 -124.89 -27.63
CA LEU A 328 -81.41 -126.12 -28.42
C LEU A 328 -81.40 -127.36 -27.51
N ALA A 329 -80.64 -127.32 -26.42
CA ALA A 329 -80.58 -128.38 -25.43
C ALA A 329 -81.93 -128.58 -24.74
N LEU A 330 -82.64 -127.50 -24.41
CA LEU A 330 -84.00 -127.56 -23.87
C LEU A 330 -84.96 -128.24 -24.85
N ASN A 331 -84.95 -127.83 -26.13
CA ASN A 331 -85.78 -128.45 -27.16
C ASN A 331 -85.44 -129.93 -27.35
N ALA A 332 -84.15 -130.30 -27.30
CA ALA A 332 -83.70 -131.67 -27.36
C ALA A 332 -84.13 -132.50 -26.14
N SER A 333 -84.05 -131.96 -24.92
CA SER A 333 -84.57 -132.62 -23.70
C SER A 333 -86.08 -132.85 -23.79
N ILE A 334 -86.84 -131.89 -24.33
CA ILE A 334 -88.29 -132.02 -24.56
C ILE A 334 -88.59 -133.15 -25.56
N GLU A 335 -87.91 -133.17 -26.70
CA GLU A 335 -88.16 -134.19 -27.74
C GLU A 335 -87.68 -135.58 -27.30
N ALA A 336 -86.60 -135.66 -26.52
CA ALA A 336 -86.13 -136.91 -25.91
C ALA A 336 -87.13 -137.45 -24.87
N ALA A 337 -87.77 -136.57 -24.08
CA ALA A 337 -88.86 -136.97 -23.19
C ALA A 337 -90.10 -137.44 -23.98
N ARG A 338 -90.35 -136.84 -25.14
CA ARG A 338 -91.46 -137.20 -26.05
C ARG A 338 -91.27 -138.57 -26.72
N ALA A 339 -90.04 -138.98 -26.98
CA ALA A 339 -89.69 -140.31 -27.52
C ALA A 339 -89.75 -141.45 -26.48
N GLY A 340 -90.07 -141.17 -25.21
CA GLY A 340 -90.27 -142.16 -24.17
C GLY A 340 -89.01 -143.00 -23.86
N GLU A 341 -89.15 -144.32 -23.75
CA GLU A 341 -88.04 -145.23 -23.42
C GLU A 341 -86.89 -145.20 -24.44
N HIS A 342 -87.18 -144.93 -25.72
CA HIS A 342 -86.17 -144.83 -26.77
C HIS A 342 -85.34 -143.53 -26.71
N GLY A 343 -85.81 -142.50 -26.00
CA GLY A 343 -85.17 -141.19 -25.88
C GLY A 343 -84.29 -141.02 -24.63
N LYS A 344 -84.24 -141.98 -23.70
CA LYS A 344 -83.54 -141.85 -22.41
C LYS A 344 -82.06 -141.46 -22.54
N GLY A 345 -81.33 -142.07 -23.48
CA GLY A 345 -79.92 -141.73 -23.72
C GLY A 345 -79.73 -140.30 -24.24
N PHE A 346 -80.63 -139.84 -25.11
CA PHE A 346 -80.63 -138.46 -25.63
C PHE A 346 -81.02 -137.44 -24.56
N ALA A 347 -81.94 -137.77 -23.66
CA ALA A 347 -82.36 -136.88 -22.57
C ALA A 347 -81.19 -136.56 -21.61
N VAL A 348 -80.37 -137.57 -21.28
CA VAL A 348 -79.18 -137.38 -20.43
C VAL A 348 -78.16 -136.46 -21.09
N VAL A 349 -77.91 -136.64 -22.39
CA VAL A 349 -76.97 -135.77 -23.14
C VAL A 349 -77.51 -134.33 -23.24
N ALA A 350 -78.81 -134.16 -23.52
CA ALA A 350 -79.43 -132.85 -23.62
C ALA A 350 -79.40 -132.09 -22.28
N ASP A 351 -79.67 -132.77 -21.15
CA ASP A 351 -79.57 -132.15 -19.82
C ASP A 351 -78.12 -131.79 -19.44
N GLU A 352 -77.12 -132.58 -19.84
CA GLU A 352 -75.70 -132.25 -19.61
C GLU A 352 -75.28 -131.05 -20.48
N ILE A 353 -75.70 -130.98 -21.75
CA ILE A 353 -75.47 -129.79 -22.61
C ILE A 353 -76.14 -128.55 -21.98
N ARG A 354 -77.36 -128.68 -21.46
CA ARG A 354 -78.08 -127.60 -20.79
C ARG A 354 -77.38 -127.12 -19.52
N LYS A 355 -76.79 -128.05 -18.76
CA LYS A 355 -75.98 -127.73 -17.56
C LYS A 355 -74.68 -127.02 -17.95
N LEU A 356 -73.98 -127.48 -18.99
CA LEU A 356 -72.80 -126.81 -19.55
C LEU A 356 -73.14 -125.40 -20.02
N ALA A 357 -74.25 -125.21 -20.73
CA ALA A 357 -74.68 -123.89 -21.18
C ALA A 357 -74.97 -122.92 -20.02
N ARG A 358 -75.63 -123.38 -18.95
CA ARG A 358 -75.83 -122.55 -17.74
C ARG A 358 -74.52 -122.19 -17.05
N LEU A 359 -73.60 -123.14 -16.93
CA LEU A 359 -72.27 -122.89 -16.34
C LEU A 359 -71.47 -121.88 -17.18
N THR A 360 -71.56 -121.97 -18.51
CA THR A 360 -70.96 -121.01 -19.43
C THR A 360 -71.58 -119.61 -19.25
N ASP A 361 -72.91 -119.50 -19.11
CA ASP A 361 -73.58 -118.21 -18.87
C ASP A 361 -73.16 -117.58 -17.54
N GLU A 362 -73.15 -118.36 -16.44
CA GLU A 362 -72.66 -117.90 -15.14
C GLU A 362 -71.19 -117.42 -15.20
N THR A 363 -70.36 -118.09 -15.99
CA THR A 363 -68.96 -117.69 -16.21
C THR A 363 -68.86 -116.41 -17.03
N LEU A 364 -69.69 -116.26 -18.06
CA LEU A 364 -69.75 -115.04 -18.88
C LEU A 364 -70.23 -113.83 -18.07
N GLN A 365 -71.16 -113.98 -17.14
CA GLN A 365 -71.58 -112.90 -16.24
C GLN A 365 -70.43 -112.39 -15.35
N LYS A 366 -69.56 -113.30 -14.88
CA LYS A 366 -68.35 -112.91 -14.14
C LYS A 366 -67.33 -112.21 -15.03
N ILE A 367 -67.15 -112.69 -16.26
CA ILE A 367 -66.27 -112.04 -17.25
C ILE A 367 -66.78 -110.63 -17.56
N ASP A 368 -68.08 -110.46 -17.80
CA ASP A 368 -68.71 -109.16 -18.04
C ASP A 368 -68.47 -108.18 -16.88
N THR A 369 -68.70 -108.63 -15.64
CA THR A 369 -68.43 -107.83 -14.44
C THR A 369 -66.96 -107.38 -14.37
N ASN A 370 -66.01 -108.29 -14.61
CA ASN A 370 -64.59 -107.97 -14.61
C ASN A 370 -64.21 -107.02 -15.75
N LEU A 371 -64.80 -107.16 -16.93
CA LEU A 371 -64.53 -106.28 -18.08
C LEU A 371 -65.10 -104.86 -17.85
N VAL A 372 -66.24 -104.74 -17.19
CA VAL A 372 -66.80 -103.43 -16.77
C VAL A 372 -65.87 -102.76 -15.75
N GLU A 373 -65.39 -103.49 -14.75
CA GLU A 373 -64.46 -102.95 -13.75
C GLU A 373 -63.11 -102.56 -14.38
N LEU A 374 -62.58 -103.39 -15.29
CA LEU A 374 -61.37 -103.08 -16.05
C LEU A 374 -61.55 -101.84 -16.93
N ASN A 375 -62.68 -101.71 -17.63
CA ASN A 375 -62.97 -100.54 -18.47
C ASN A 375 -63.05 -99.26 -17.62
N SER A 376 -63.73 -99.33 -16.47
CA SER A 376 -63.83 -98.21 -15.53
C SER A 376 -62.44 -97.78 -15.03
N THR A 377 -61.63 -98.76 -14.59
CA THR A 377 -60.26 -98.50 -14.12
C THR A 377 -59.38 -97.91 -15.23
N ASN A 378 -59.49 -98.42 -16.45
CA ASN A 378 -58.79 -97.90 -17.62
C ASN A 378 -59.18 -96.45 -17.93
N THR A 379 -60.47 -96.12 -17.86
CA THR A 379 -60.99 -94.76 -18.09
C THR A 379 -60.46 -93.77 -17.03
N VAL A 380 -60.43 -94.19 -15.76
CA VAL A 380 -59.83 -93.37 -14.68
C VAL A 380 -58.33 -93.18 -14.90
N ALA A 381 -57.62 -94.22 -15.34
CA ALA A 381 -56.19 -94.13 -15.65
C ALA A 381 -55.91 -93.13 -16.78
N VAL A 382 -56.66 -93.18 -17.88
CA VAL A 382 -56.56 -92.21 -18.99
C VAL A 382 -56.81 -90.78 -18.50
N GLY A 383 -57.87 -90.54 -17.72
CA GLY A 383 -58.14 -89.21 -17.17
C GLY A 383 -57.01 -88.66 -16.27
N LYS A 384 -56.32 -89.53 -15.52
CA LYS A 384 -55.12 -89.14 -14.75
C LYS A 384 -53.92 -88.83 -15.64
N LEU A 385 -53.77 -89.51 -16.77
CA LEU A 385 -52.71 -89.23 -17.74
C LEU A 385 -52.92 -87.87 -18.42
N GLU A 386 -54.15 -87.55 -18.82
CA GLU A 386 -54.51 -86.24 -19.38
C GLU A 386 -54.24 -85.09 -18.41
N GLU A 387 -54.61 -85.26 -17.13
CA GLU A 387 -54.29 -84.28 -16.09
C GLU A 387 -52.78 -84.15 -15.86
N GLY A 388 -52.03 -85.26 -15.92
CA GLY A 388 -50.57 -85.25 -15.84
C GLY A 388 -49.93 -84.46 -16.99
N LEU A 389 -50.39 -84.67 -18.23
CA LEU A 389 -49.95 -83.89 -19.40
C LEU A 389 -50.23 -82.39 -19.24
N LYS A 390 -51.42 -82.04 -18.73
CA LYS A 390 -51.77 -80.64 -18.46
C LYS A 390 -50.84 -80.02 -17.42
N GLN A 391 -50.48 -80.75 -16.36
CA GLN A 391 -49.53 -80.29 -15.36
C GLN A 391 -48.13 -80.08 -15.94
N LEU A 392 -47.67 -80.97 -16.83
CA LEU A 392 -46.38 -80.80 -17.50
C LEU A 392 -46.33 -79.53 -18.36
N THR A 393 -47.37 -79.25 -19.12
CA THR A 393 -47.44 -78.00 -19.91
C THR A 393 -47.35 -76.76 -19.03
N MET A 394 -48.01 -76.76 -17.87
CA MET A 394 -47.90 -75.66 -16.91
C MET A 394 -46.48 -75.54 -16.34
N GLN A 395 -45.84 -76.67 -15.98
CA GLN A 395 -44.46 -76.65 -15.47
C GLN A 395 -43.45 -76.18 -16.51
N ASN A 396 -43.66 -76.52 -17.78
CA ASN A 396 -42.80 -76.06 -18.88
C ASN A 396 -42.88 -74.54 -19.02
N HIS A 397 -44.08 -73.97 -18.91
CA HIS A 397 -44.28 -72.52 -18.90
C HIS A 397 -43.57 -71.83 -17.72
N VAL A 398 -43.68 -72.38 -16.51
CA VAL A 398 -42.98 -71.85 -15.32
C VAL A 398 -41.46 -71.93 -15.46
N ALA A 399 -40.94 -73.00 -16.09
CA ALA A 399 -39.53 -73.14 -16.39
C ALA A 399 -39.04 -72.07 -17.38
N ASP A 400 -39.83 -71.76 -18.42
CA ASP A 400 -39.53 -70.69 -19.38
C ASP A 400 -39.52 -69.30 -18.71
N GLU A 401 -40.52 -68.99 -17.87
CA GLU A 401 -40.57 -67.73 -17.11
C GLU A 401 -39.39 -67.59 -16.14
N SER A 402 -39.01 -68.69 -15.48
CA SER A 402 -37.86 -68.72 -14.57
C SER A 402 -36.54 -68.53 -15.32
N SER A 403 -36.40 -69.17 -16.48
CA SER A 403 -35.23 -69.01 -17.36
C SER A 403 -35.07 -67.57 -17.85
N ALA A 404 -36.16 -66.94 -18.28
CA ALA A 404 -36.17 -65.53 -18.66
C ALA A 404 -35.80 -64.61 -17.49
N SER A 405 -36.29 -64.91 -16.28
CA SER A 405 -35.95 -64.14 -15.07
C SER A 405 -34.46 -64.22 -14.73
N PHE A 406 -33.85 -65.40 -14.84
CA PHE A 406 -32.39 -65.55 -14.67
C PHE A 406 -31.61 -64.83 -15.77
N GLY A 407 -32.08 -64.85 -17.01
CA GLY A 407 -31.48 -64.10 -18.12
C GLY A 407 -31.47 -62.59 -17.87
N MET A 408 -32.61 -62.02 -17.44
CA MET A 408 -32.69 -60.61 -17.06
C MET A 408 -31.77 -60.28 -15.88
N LEU A 409 -31.70 -61.16 -14.87
CA LEU A 409 -30.81 -60.96 -13.72
C LEU A 409 -29.33 -60.93 -14.15
N HIS A 410 -28.93 -61.82 -15.06
CA HIS A 410 -27.58 -61.80 -15.63
C HIS A 410 -27.28 -60.49 -16.37
N GLU A 411 -28.21 -59.98 -17.18
CA GLU A 411 -28.06 -58.71 -17.90
C GLU A 411 -27.91 -57.53 -16.94
N VAL A 412 -28.73 -57.47 -15.88
CA VAL A 412 -28.64 -56.43 -14.84
C VAL A 412 -27.30 -56.51 -14.09
N MET A 413 -26.81 -57.71 -13.76
CA MET A 413 -25.50 -57.85 -13.11
C MET A 413 -24.35 -57.41 -14.03
N SER A 414 -24.44 -57.70 -15.33
CA SER A 414 -23.44 -57.25 -16.32
C SER A 414 -23.42 -55.72 -16.46
N ALA A 415 -24.60 -55.08 -16.52
CA ALA A 415 -24.71 -53.62 -16.53
C ALA A 415 -24.12 -53.00 -15.25
N LEU A 416 -24.44 -53.57 -14.08
CA LEU A 416 -23.91 -53.12 -12.80
C LEU A 416 -22.38 -53.25 -12.74
N GLN A 417 -21.81 -54.32 -13.30
CA GLN A 417 -20.35 -54.50 -13.38
C GLN A 417 -19.68 -53.38 -14.20
N HIS A 418 -20.31 -52.92 -15.28
CA HIS A 418 -19.83 -51.81 -16.08
C HIS A 418 -19.88 -50.47 -15.32
N GLU A 419 -20.97 -50.22 -14.60
CA GLU A 419 -21.11 -49.03 -13.75
C GLU A 419 -20.07 -49.01 -12.62
N LEU A 420 -19.84 -50.15 -11.95
CA LEU A 420 -18.81 -50.28 -10.91
C LEU A 420 -17.40 -50.00 -11.44
N ALA A 421 -17.07 -50.49 -12.64
CA ALA A 421 -15.79 -50.18 -13.28
C ALA A 421 -15.64 -48.67 -13.55
N THR A 422 -16.73 -48.00 -13.91
CA THR A 422 -16.75 -46.55 -14.09
C THR A 422 -16.52 -45.82 -12.77
N PHE A 423 -17.20 -46.23 -11.69
CA PHE A 423 -16.99 -45.65 -10.36
C PHE A 423 -15.56 -45.81 -9.86
N ILE A 424 -14.95 -46.99 -10.02
CA ILE A 424 -13.55 -47.23 -9.63
C ILE A 424 -12.63 -46.21 -10.31
N ARG A 425 -12.81 -45.96 -11.60
CA ARG A 425 -12.04 -44.96 -12.35
C ARG A 425 -12.27 -43.54 -11.83
N GLU A 426 -13.50 -43.18 -11.46
CA GLU A 426 -13.79 -41.87 -10.87
C GLU A 426 -13.08 -41.68 -9.52
N PHE A 427 -13.04 -42.71 -8.68
CA PHE A 427 -12.32 -42.69 -7.40
C PHE A 427 -10.80 -42.63 -7.57
N GLU A 428 -10.23 -43.26 -8.60
CA GLU A 428 -8.81 -43.08 -8.95
C GLU A 428 -8.49 -41.62 -9.31
N ILE A 429 -9.34 -40.98 -10.11
CA ILE A 429 -9.20 -39.56 -10.45
C ILE A 429 -9.33 -38.69 -9.20
N MET A 430 -10.29 -39.01 -8.32
CA MET A 430 -10.50 -38.28 -7.07
C MET A 430 -9.28 -38.40 -6.15
N THR A 431 -8.68 -39.58 -6.05
CA THR A 431 -7.43 -39.82 -5.33
C THR A 431 -6.33 -38.89 -5.81
N GLY A 432 -6.13 -38.78 -7.13
CA GLY A 432 -5.14 -37.88 -7.72
C GLY A 432 -5.41 -36.40 -7.42
N ARG A 433 -6.68 -35.98 -7.42
CA ARG A 433 -7.08 -34.61 -7.06
C ARG A 433 -6.81 -34.31 -5.59
N THR A 434 -7.10 -35.24 -4.69
CA THR A 434 -6.82 -35.08 -3.25
C THR A 434 -5.32 -34.98 -2.98
N LEU A 435 -4.50 -35.77 -3.65
CA LEU A 435 -3.04 -35.64 -3.57
C LEU A 435 -2.55 -34.27 -4.06
N THR A 436 -3.13 -33.77 -5.14
CA THR A 436 -2.81 -32.43 -5.66
C THR A 436 -3.22 -31.33 -4.67
N ILE A 437 -4.39 -31.44 -4.02
CA ILE A 437 -4.82 -30.51 -2.97
C ILE A 437 -3.80 -30.51 -1.84
N ARG A 438 -3.37 -31.69 -1.36
CA ARG A 438 -2.36 -31.81 -0.30
C ARG A 438 -1.05 -31.12 -0.67
N GLU A 439 -0.55 -31.31 -1.90
CA GLU A 439 0.65 -30.61 -2.39
C GLU A 439 0.49 -29.09 -2.40
N ARG A 440 -0.65 -28.59 -2.89
CA ARG A 440 -0.96 -27.14 -2.90
C ARG A 440 -1.12 -26.57 -1.50
N THR A 441 -1.66 -27.33 -0.56
CA THR A 441 -1.77 -26.93 0.85
C THR A 441 -0.39 -26.77 1.48
N VAL A 442 0.57 -27.66 1.16
CA VAL A 442 1.97 -27.53 1.61
C VAL A 442 2.64 -26.29 1.02
N GLU A 443 2.47 -26.04 -0.28
CA GLU A 443 2.97 -24.79 -0.89
C GLU A 443 2.35 -23.55 -0.23
N PHE A 444 1.05 -23.59 0.04
CA PHE A 444 0.34 -22.46 0.65
C PHE A 444 0.79 -22.22 2.10
N ALA A 445 1.08 -23.29 2.86
CA ALA A 445 1.66 -23.20 4.20
C ALA A 445 3.01 -22.45 4.18
N ALA A 446 3.86 -22.75 3.20
CA ALA A 446 5.14 -22.06 3.04
C ALA A 446 4.97 -20.56 2.72
N VAL A 447 4.00 -20.21 1.88
CA VAL A 447 3.68 -18.80 1.55
C VAL A 447 3.16 -18.05 2.78
N VAL A 448 2.29 -18.67 3.58
CA VAL A 448 1.80 -18.05 4.83
C VAL A 448 2.95 -17.87 5.82
N GLN A 449 3.83 -18.87 5.99
CA GLN A 449 4.99 -18.75 6.87
C GLN A 449 5.93 -17.61 6.45
N GLN A 450 6.19 -17.45 5.15
CA GLN A 450 6.96 -16.33 4.62
C GLN A 450 6.24 -14.98 4.84
N SER A 451 4.91 -14.95 4.72
CA SER A 451 4.11 -13.75 4.94
C SER A 451 4.17 -13.31 6.40
N THR A 452 4.05 -14.25 7.35
CA THR A 452 4.22 -13.98 8.78
C THR A 452 5.61 -13.41 9.08
N ALA A 453 6.67 -13.98 8.52
CA ALA A 453 8.03 -13.47 8.70
C ALA A 453 8.19 -12.03 8.16
N ALA A 454 7.62 -11.74 6.99
CA ALA A 454 7.65 -10.39 6.41
C ALA A 454 6.85 -9.38 7.26
N VAL A 455 5.74 -9.80 7.85
CA VAL A 455 4.93 -8.98 8.77
C VAL A 455 5.69 -8.68 10.06
N GLU A 456 6.40 -9.66 10.63
CA GLU A 456 7.26 -9.45 11.80
C GLU A 456 8.39 -8.43 11.51
N GLU A 457 9.04 -8.54 10.35
CA GLU A 457 10.07 -7.61 9.90
C GLU A 457 9.53 -6.19 9.68
N LEU A 458 8.35 -6.06 9.06
CA LEU A 458 7.66 -4.78 8.88
C LEU A 458 7.30 -4.14 10.23
N ASN A 459 6.79 -4.94 11.18
CA ASN A 459 6.43 -4.45 12.50
C ASN A 459 7.66 -3.91 13.25
N ALA A 460 8.79 -4.64 13.20
CA ALA A 460 10.05 -4.20 13.78
C ALA A 460 10.53 -2.87 13.15
N THR A 461 10.51 -2.79 11.82
CA THR A 461 10.93 -1.59 11.07
C THR A 461 10.06 -0.38 11.40
N LEU A 462 8.73 -0.56 11.52
CA LEU A 462 7.81 0.52 11.88
C LEU A 462 7.99 1.00 13.31
N THR A 463 8.28 0.08 14.23
CA THR A 463 8.58 0.42 15.63
C THR A 463 9.87 1.23 15.72
N GLU A 464 10.90 0.87 14.95
CA GLU A 464 12.14 1.64 14.85
C GLU A 464 11.91 3.03 14.27
N LEU A 465 11.17 3.14 13.15
CA LEU A 465 10.84 4.42 12.51
C LEU A 465 10.04 5.34 13.45
N ALA A 466 9.16 4.77 14.28
CA ALA A 466 8.41 5.55 15.27
C ALA A 466 9.35 6.14 16.33
N GLY A 467 10.34 5.37 16.80
CA GLY A 467 11.37 5.86 17.72
C GLY A 467 12.25 6.96 17.12
N GLU A 468 12.66 6.82 15.85
CA GLU A 468 13.43 7.86 15.15
C GLU A 468 12.65 9.17 15.01
N GLN A 469 11.35 9.11 14.74
CA GLN A 469 10.48 10.29 14.63
C GLN A 469 10.36 11.04 15.96
N GLU A 470 10.27 10.32 17.09
CA GLU A 470 10.27 10.93 18.42
C GLU A 470 11.59 11.68 18.68
N GLY A 471 12.72 11.07 18.32
CA GLY A 471 14.04 11.72 18.37
C GLY A 471 14.12 12.97 17.49
N MET A 472 13.62 12.89 16.27
CA MET A 472 13.61 14.03 15.33
C MET A 472 12.75 15.19 15.85
N ALA A 473 11.59 14.91 16.44
CA ALA A 473 10.73 15.93 17.05
C ALA A 473 11.45 16.71 18.16
N LYS A 474 12.25 16.01 18.99
CA LYS A 474 13.07 16.63 20.02
C LYS A 474 14.12 17.58 19.42
N TYR A 475 14.89 17.12 18.42
CA TYR A 475 15.91 17.96 17.76
C TYR A 475 15.31 19.19 17.07
N ILE A 476 14.13 19.07 16.45
CA ILE A 476 13.42 20.20 15.85
C ILE A 476 13.07 21.25 16.91
N SER A 477 12.57 20.81 18.08
CA SER A 477 12.23 21.71 19.18
C SER A 477 13.46 22.44 19.71
N GLU A 478 14.56 21.72 19.97
CA GLU A 478 15.81 22.32 20.45
C GLU A 478 16.38 23.33 19.45
N THR A 479 16.40 22.99 18.16
CA THR A 479 16.87 23.89 17.09
C THR A 479 15.97 25.12 16.93
N HIS A 480 14.67 24.97 17.15
CA HIS A 480 13.71 26.08 17.08
C HIS A 480 13.97 27.09 18.21
N ASP A 481 14.18 26.59 19.43
CA ASP A 481 14.48 27.43 20.59
C ASP A 481 15.82 28.15 20.42
N GLU A 482 16.86 27.48 19.90
CA GLU A 482 18.15 28.09 19.58
C GLU A 482 18.03 29.18 18.50
N ALA A 483 17.28 28.93 17.43
CA ALA A 483 17.07 29.92 16.36
C ALA A 483 16.37 31.18 16.89
N ILE A 484 15.39 31.03 17.79
CA ILE A 484 14.73 32.17 18.44
C ILE A 484 15.69 32.90 19.39
N ALA A 485 16.58 32.19 20.08
CA ALA A 485 17.57 32.80 20.97
C ALA A 485 18.55 33.70 20.19
N ILE A 486 19.01 33.27 19.01
CA ILE A 486 19.88 34.05 18.11
C ILE A 486 19.22 35.38 17.70
N ARG A 487 17.90 35.42 17.58
CA ARG A 487 17.15 36.65 17.24
C ARG A 487 17.13 37.70 18.36
N ARG A 488 17.39 37.29 19.61
CA ARG A 488 17.29 38.16 20.80
C ARG A 488 18.63 38.73 21.26
N THR A 489 19.73 38.17 20.77
CA THR A 489 21.11 38.64 20.97
C THR A 489 21.51 39.59 19.87
#